data_AF-A0A2M7M184-F1
#
_entry.id   AF-A0A2M7M184-F1
#
_cell.length_a   1.000
_cell.length_b   1.000
_cell.length_c   1.000
_cell.angle_alpha   90.00
_cell.angle_beta   90.00
_cell.angle_gamma   90.00
#
_symmetry.space_group_name_H-M   'P 1'
#
loop_
_entity.id
_entity.type
_entity.pdbx_description
1 polymer ?
#
loop_
_entity_poly.entity_id
_entity_poly.type
_entity_poly.pdbx_seq_one_letter_code
_entity_poly.pdbx_strand_id
1 'polypeptide(L)'
;MNRLNIAKQAFNNRDLHQVKRSHIREAIKQHINNHNETRSTGFNLPEIILGGQDGLVNVLGVILGVAAATTNTQIIIVAGMAATFAESFSMAAVAYTSKLAEADYYQSEYEREKWEIENYPEGEREEIKALYESYGFKGNVLEEIINRIITNKNIWLKVMMEQELKLEKVNRREAIPAAVTVGLSALVGSFIPLIPFLLL
;
A
#
# COMPACT_ATOMS: atom_id res chain seq x y z
N MET A 1 -12.93 -6.95 23.47
CA MET A 1 -13.85 -6.14 22.65
C MET A 1 -13.10 -4.89 22.18
N ASN A 2 -13.03 -4.61 20.88
CA ASN A 2 -12.20 -3.53 20.32
C ASN A 2 -12.67 -2.14 20.82
N ARG A 3 -11.75 -1.29 21.31
CA ARG A 3 -12.09 0.07 21.78
C ARG A 3 -12.82 0.89 20.72
N LEU A 4 -12.50 0.66 19.43
CA LEU A 4 -13.15 1.33 18.31
C LEU A 4 -14.61 0.92 18.17
N ASN A 5 -14.95 -0.34 18.47
CA ASN A 5 -16.34 -0.81 18.42
C ASN A 5 -17.15 -0.26 19.60
N ILE A 6 -16.54 -0.15 20.79
CA ILE A 6 -17.16 0.48 21.97
C ILE A 6 -17.34 1.98 21.73
N ALA A 7 -16.35 2.67 21.15
CA ALA A 7 -16.45 4.09 20.81
C ALA A 7 -17.50 4.36 19.73
N LYS A 8 -17.58 3.52 18.70
CA LYS A 8 -18.62 3.59 17.66
C LYS A 8 -20.02 3.31 18.22
N GLN A 9 -20.18 2.32 19.11
CA GLN A 9 -21.45 2.05 19.79
C GLN A 9 -21.84 3.17 20.76
N ALA A 10 -20.90 3.73 21.51
CA ALA A 10 -21.16 4.83 22.44
C ALA A 10 -21.57 6.12 21.72
N PHE A 11 -20.97 6.40 20.55
CA PHE A 11 -21.36 7.51 19.68
C PHE A 11 -22.79 7.32 19.15
N ASN A 12 -23.10 6.13 18.62
CA ASN A 12 -24.44 5.82 18.11
C ASN A 12 -25.52 5.90 19.21
N ASN A 13 -25.18 5.55 20.45
CA ASN A 13 -26.10 5.57 21.59
C ASN A 13 -26.09 6.92 22.36
N ARG A 14 -25.31 7.91 21.91
CA ARG A 14 -25.08 9.22 22.55
C ARG A 14 -24.79 9.13 24.06
N ASP A 15 -24.07 8.09 24.49
CA ASP A 15 -23.76 7.83 25.90
C ASP A 15 -22.37 8.39 26.27
N LEU A 16 -22.36 9.53 26.94
CA LEU A 16 -21.14 10.23 27.38
C LEU A 16 -20.31 9.45 28.40
N HIS A 17 -20.93 8.55 29.18
CA HIS A 17 -20.22 7.78 30.20
C HIS A 17 -19.37 6.67 29.58
N GLN A 18 -19.85 6.04 28.50
CA GLN A 18 -19.10 5.02 27.77
C GLN A 18 -17.95 5.60 26.95
N VAL A 19 -18.11 6.81 26.38
CA VAL A 19 -17.01 7.54 25.72
C VAL A 19 -15.85 7.80 26.69
N LYS A 20 -16.15 8.28 27.91
CA LYS A 20 -15.12 8.54 28.93
C LYS A 20 -14.36 7.27 29.35
N ARG A 21 -15.05 6.13 29.47
CA ARG A 21 -14.41 4.83 29.77
C ARG A 21 -13.51 4.34 28.63
N SER A 22 -13.81 4.68 27.37
CA SER A 22 -12.98 4.34 26.21
C SER A 22 -11.70 5.18 26.06
N HIS A 23 -11.54 6.24 26.88
CA HIS A 23 -10.41 7.19 26.85
C HIS A 23 -9.60 7.24 28.15
N ILE A 24 -9.67 6.19 28.99
CA ILE A 24 -8.80 6.06 30.17
C ILE A 24 -7.36 5.79 29.72
N ARG A 25 -6.37 6.45 30.34
CA ARG A 25 -4.93 6.39 30.00
C ARG A 25 -4.38 4.97 29.81
N GLU A 26 -4.87 4.01 30.59
CA GLU A 26 -4.49 2.58 30.49
C GLU A 26 -5.05 1.91 29.23
N ALA A 27 -6.28 2.22 28.82
CA ALA A 27 -6.88 1.73 27.57
C ALA A 27 -6.22 2.36 26.33
N ILE A 28 -5.74 3.60 26.43
CA ILE A 28 -4.97 4.28 25.39
C ILE A 28 -3.58 3.66 25.26
N LYS A 29 -2.86 3.40 26.38
CA LYS A 29 -1.55 2.73 26.37
C LYS A 29 -1.62 1.28 25.88
N GLN A 30 -2.64 0.51 26.27
CA GLN A 30 -2.83 -0.85 25.74
C GLN A 30 -3.15 -0.87 24.25
N HIS A 31 -3.83 0.15 23.73
CA HIS A 31 -4.10 0.23 22.29
C HIS A 31 -2.87 0.64 21.49
N ILE A 32 -2.08 1.59 21.99
CA ILE A 32 -0.83 2.03 21.35
C ILE A 32 0.21 0.89 21.35
N ASN A 33 0.31 0.11 22.43
CA ASN A 33 1.23 -1.05 22.47
C ASN A 33 0.74 -2.25 21.65
N ASN A 34 -0.56 -2.30 21.30
CA ASN A 34 -1.13 -3.30 20.39
C ASN A 34 -1.28 -2.77 18.96
N HIS A 35 -0.73 -1.59 18.62
CA HIS A 35 -0.59 -1.12 17.25
C HIS A 35 0.59 -1.80 16.55
N ASN A 36 0.51 -3.12 16.44
CA ASN A 36 0.72 -3.70 15.12
C ASN A 36 -0.53 -3.31 14.33
N GLU A 37 -0.57 -2.09 13.78
CA GLU A 37 -1.52 -1.81 12.72
C GLU A 37 -1.17 -2.75 11.57
N THR A 38 -1.76 -3.94 11.59
CA THR A 38 -2.20 -4.57 10.36
C THR A 38 -3.27 -3.60 9.87
N ARG A 39 -2.84 -2.59 9.09
CA ARG A 39 -3.75 -1.85 8.23
C ARG A 39 -4.56 -2.93 7.55
N SER A 40 -5.85 -2.96 7.87
CA SER A 40 -6.81 -3.78 7.15
C SER A 40 -6.68 -3.33 5.71
N THR A 41 -6.00 -4.14 4.90
CA THR A 41 -6.20 -4.33 3.46
C THR A 41 -7.30 -3.41 2.96
N GLY A 42 -6.91 -2.17 2.63
CA GLY A 42 -7.73 -1.36 1.74
C GLY A 42 -8.01 -2.28 0.58
N PHE A 43 -9.29 -2.44 0.22
CA PHE A 43 -9.70 -3.25 -0.92
C PHE A 43 -8.62 -3.15 -2.00
N ASN A 44 -8.04 -4.28 -2.43
CA ASN A 44 -6.97 -4.33 -3.43
C ASN A 44 -7.48 -3.89 -4.83
N LEU A 45 -8.42 -2.96 -4.88
CA LEU A 45 -9.10 -2.46 -6.04
C LEU A 45 -8.12 -1.90 -7.08
N PRO A 46 -7.06 -1.15 -6.71
CA PRO A 46 -6.05 -0.76 -7.69
C PRO A 46 -5.35 -1.95 -8.33
N GLU A 47 -4.97 -2.96 -7.54
CA GLU A 47 -4.32 -4.18 -8.03
C GLU A 47 -5.25 -5.03 -8.91
N ILE A 48 -6.53 -5.10 -8.54
CA ILE A 48 -7.56 -5.80 -9.31
C ILE A 48 -7.82 -5.10 -10.65
N ILE A 49 -7.96 -3.78 -10.63
CA ILE A 49 -8.17 -2.98 -11.84
C ILE A 49 -6.96 -3.10 -12.75
N LEU A 50 -5.74 -2.97 -12.21
CA LEU A 50 -4.51 -3.09 -12.98
C LEU A 50 -4.42 -4.46 -13.67
N GLY A 51 -4.53 -5.55 -12.91
CA GLY A 51 -4.47 -6.89 -13.48
C GLY A 51 -5.60 -7.13 -14.49
N GLY A 52 -6.85 -6.84 -14.10
CA GLY A 52 -8.02 -7.09 -14.93
C GLY A 52 -8.02 -6.30 -16.25
N GLN A 53 -7.62 -5.03 -16.21
CA GLN A 53 -7.53 -4.19 -17.40
C GLN A 53 -6.46 -4.70 -18.36
N ASP A 54 -5.25 -4.97 -17.86
CA ASP A 54 -4.15 -5.39 -18.73
C ASP A 54 -4.41 -6.78 -19.33
N GLY A 55 -4.91 -7.72 -18.52
CA GLY A 55 -5.31 -9.03 -19.00
C GLY A 55 -6.35 -8.96 -20.11
N LEU A 56 -7.37 -8.11 -19.95
CA LEU A 56 -8.40 -7.92 -20.98
C LEU A 56 -7.83 -7.30 -22.26
N VAL A 57 -7.08 -6.20 -22.15
CA VAL A 57 -6.62 -5.43 -23.31
C VAL A 57 -5.54 -6.18 -24.10
N ASN A 58 -4.55 -6.76 -23.41
CA ASN A 58 -3.44 -7.44 -24.07
C ASN A 58 -3.90 -8.72 -24.78
N VAL A 59 -4.71 -9.54 -24.11
CA VAL A 59 -5.20 -10.80 -24.69
C VAL A 59 -6.20 -10.53 -25.82
N LEU A 60 -7.05 -9.51 -25.70
CA LEU A 60 -7.91 -9.07 -26.79
C LEU A 60 -7.09 -8.68 -28.03
N GLY A 61 -6.03 -7.90 -27.84
CA GLY A 61 -5.14 -7.49 -28.94
C GLY A 61 -4.53 -8.69 -29.67
N VAL A 62 -4.04 -9.69 -28.93
CA VAL A 62 -3.49 -10.93 -29.50
C VAL A 62 -4.57 -11.70 -30.27
N ILE A 63 -5.74 -11.91 -29.66
CA ILE A 63 -6.84 -12.66 -30.28
C ILE A 63 -7.30 -12.00 -31.57
N LEU A 64 -7.50 -10.67 -31.57
CA LEU A 64 -7.89 -9.94 -32.77
C LEU A 64 -6.83 -10.02 -33.87
N GLY A 65 -5.54 -9.93 -33.50
CA GLY A 65 -4.44 -10.10 -34.44
C GLY A 65 -4.40 -11.48 -35.09
N VAL A 66 -4.62 -12.54 -34.31
CA VAL A 66 -4.66 -13.93 -34.82
C VAL A 66 -5.91 -14.16 -35.64
N ALA A 67 -7.08 -13.67 -35.20
CA ALA A 67 -8.35 -13.80 -35.91
C ALA A 67 -8.36 -13.06 -37.25
N ALA A 68 -7.57 -11.98 -37.39
CA ALA A 68 -7.36 -11.32 -38.68
C ALA A 68 -6.52 -12.16 -39.66
N ALA A 69 -5.67 -13.06 -39.15
CA ALA A 69 -4.76 -13.87 -39.94
C ALA A 69 -5.31 -15.28 -40.25
N THR A 70 -6.26 -15.80 -39.47
CA THR A 70 -6.84 -17.12 -39.68
C THR A 70 -8.30 -17.19 -39.24
N THR A 71 -9.07 -18.05 -39.92
CA THR A 71 -10.44 -18.39 -39.53
C THR A 71 -10.53 -19.65 -38.67
N ASN A 72 -9.40 -20.30 -38.39
CA ASN A 72 -9.39 -21.52 -37.59
C ASN A 72 -9.54 -21.20 -36.09
N THR A 73 -10.74 -21.44 -35.55
CA THR A 73 -11.09 -21.19 -34.15
C THR A 73 -10.16 -21.90 -33.16
N GLN A 74 -9.69 -23.12 -33.47
CA GLN A 74 -8.77 -23.85 -32.59
C GLN A 74 -7.43 -23.12 -32.44
N ILE A 75 -6.92 -22.55 -33.53
CA ILE A 75 -5.67 -21.77 -33.51
C ILE A 75 -5.86 -20.50 -32.67
N ILE A 76 -6.99 -19.81 -32.84
CA ILE A 76 -7.31 -18.59 -32.08
C ILE A 76 -7.41 -18.89 -30.57
N ILE A 77 -8.11 -19.96 -30.19
CA ILE A 77 -8.25 -20.37 -28.78
C ILE A 77 -6.89 -20.73 -28.18
N VAL A 78 -6.09 -21.55 -28.86
CA VAL A 78 -4.76 -21.95 -28.36
C VAL A 78 -3.85 -20.73 -28.19
N ALA A 79 -3.85 -19.81 -29.16
CA ALA A 79 -3.07 -18.59 -29.08
C ALA A 79 -3.53 -17.68 -27.94
N GLY A 80 -4.84 -17.47 -27.78
CA GLY A 80 -5.38 -16.64 -26.70
C GLY A 80 -5.20 -17.27 -25.31
N MET A 81 -5.27 -18.60 -25.17
CA MET A 81 -4.93 -19.30 -23.93
C MET A 81 -3.45 -19.14 -23.59
N ALA A 82 -2.56 -19.28 -24.57
CA ALA A 82 -1.13 -19.07 -24.38
C ALA A 82 -0.84 -17.62 -23.92
N ALA A 83 -1.47 -16.64 -24.57
CA ALA A 83 -1.37 -15.23 -24.17
C ALA A 83 -1.91 -14.98 -22.76
N THR A 84 -3.06 -15.58 -22.42
CA THR A 84 -3.69 -15.47 -21.09
C THR A 84 -2.76 -15.92 -19.96
N PHE A 85 -2.17 -17.11 -20.09
CA PHE A 85 -1.25 -17.60 -19.05
C PHE A 85 0.04 -16.79 -19.01
N ALA A 86 0.62 -16.46 -20.16
CA ALA A 86 1.83 -15.65 -20.22
C ALA A 86 1.63 -14.30 -19.53
N GLU A 87 0.51 -13.61 -19.83
CA GLU A 87 0.16 -12.33 -19.24
C GLU A 87 -0.07 -12.43 -17.73
N SER A 88 -0.83 -13.43 -17.29
CA SER A 88 -1.16 -13.61 -15.87
C SER A 88 0.08 -13.89 -15.02
N PHE A 89 1.00 -14.72 -15.50
CA PHE A 89 2.26 -14.99 -14.81
C PHE A 89 3.19 -13.77 -14.82
N SER A 90 3.25 -13.06 -15.94
CA SER A 90 4.02 -11.82 -16.07
C SER A 90 3.54 -10.78 -15.04
N MET A 91 2.24 -10.52 -14.99
CA MET A 91 1.64 -9.55 -14.08
C MET A 91 1.80 -9.94 -12.60
N ALA A 92 1.68 -11.23 -12.27
CA ALA A 92 1.97 -11.72 -10.92
C ALA A 92 3.44 -11.46 -10.53
N ALA A 93 4.38 -11.76 -11.43
CA ALA A 93 5.80 -11.54 -11.21
C ALA A 93 6.14 -10.05 -11.05
N VAL A 94 5.55 -9.18 -11.87
CA VAL A 94 5.71 -7.72 -11.79
C VAL A 94 5.20 -7.19 -10.46
N ALA A 95 4.00 -7.60 -10.02
CA ALA A 95 3.46 -7.18 -8.74
C ALA A 95 4.31 -7.66 -7.55
N TYR A 96 4.83 -8.91 -7.61
CA TYR A 96 5.73 -9.45 -6.60
C TYR A 96 7.02 -8.64 -6.49
N THR A 97 7.71 -8.43 -7.60
CA THR A 97 9.00 -7.74 -7.62
C THR A 97 8.84 -6.26 -7.29
N SER A 98 7.76 -5.62 -7.72
CA SER A 98 7.46 -4.22 -7.38
C SER A 98 7.28 -4.05 -5.87
N LYS A 99 6.50 -4.92 -5.21
CA LYS A 99 6.34 -4.86 -3.75
C LYS A 99 7.63 -5.13 -2.99
N LEU A 100 8.48 -6.01 -3.52
CA LEU A 100 9.79 -6.26 -2.93
C LEU A 100 10.71 -5.04 -3.08
N ALA A 101 10.72 -4.41 -4.25
CA ALA A 101 11.49 -3.20 -4.52
C ALA A 101 11.03 -2.02 -3.66
N GLU A 102 9.72 -1.83 -3.46
CA GLU A 102 9.18 -0.84 -2.52
C GLU A 102 9.68 -1.08 -1.09
N ALA A 103 9.70 -2.33 -0.64
CA ALA A 103 10.20 -2.68 0.69
C ALA A 103 11.72 -2.51 0.84
N ASP A 104 12.48 -2.85 -0.21
CA ASP A 104 13.93 -2.63 -0.26
C ASP A 104 14.26 -1.13 -0.22
N TYR A 105 13.52 -0.34 -1.00
CA TYR A 105 13.66 1.11 -1.03
C TYR A 105 13.34 1.74 0.33
N TYR A 106 12.19 1.38 0.94
CA TYR A 106 11.84 1.84 2.28
C TYR A 106 12.95 1.54 3.30
N GLN A 107 13.49 0.31 3.27
CA GLN A 107 14.53 -0.11 4.21
C GLN A 107 15.83 0.66 3.99
N SER A 108 16.22 0.90 2.74
CA SER A 108 17.39 1.71 2.38
C SER A 108 17.27 3.14 2.92
N GLU A 109 16.13 3.78 2.69
CA GLU A 109 15.87 5.15 3.16
C GLU A 109 15.84 5.20 4.70
N TYR A 110 15.21 4.20 5.33
CA TYR A 110 15.21 4.08 6.80
C TYR A 110 16.61 3.99 7.39
N GLU A 111 17.51 3.24 6.76
CA GLU A 111 18.89 3.11 7.21
C GLU A 111 19.71 4.39 6.98
N ARG A 112 19.48 5.08 5.86
CA ARG A 112 20.10 6.38 5.57
C ARG A 112 19.69 7.42 6.62
N GLU A 113 18.40 7.60 6.81
CA GLU A 113 17.81 8.58 7.71
C GLU A 113 18.26 8.36 9.16
N LYS A 114 18.28 7.09 9.58
CA LYS A 114 18.79 6.72 10.90
C LYS A 114 20.26 7.11 11.07
N TRP A 115 21.09 6.90 10.04
CA TRP A 115 22.49 7.27 10.07
C TRP A 115 22.66 8.79 10.10
N GLU A 116 21.86 9.54 9.35
CA GLU A 116 21.87 11.02 9.33
C GLU A 116 21.51 11.60 10.71
N ILE A 117 20.46 11.10 11.37
CA ILE A 117 20.10 11.46 12.75
C ILE A 117 21.24 11.15 13.76
N GLU A 118 22.03 10.12 13.52
CA GLU A 118 23.13 9.73 14.41
C GLU A 118 24.41 10.56 14.18
N ASN A 119 24.69 10.95 12.94
CA ASN A 119 25.97 11.56 12.54
C ASN A 119 25.89 13.07 12.30
N TYR A 120 24.72 13.59 11.89
CA TYR A 120 24.50 15.00 11.64
C TYR A 120 23.13 15.51 12.15
N PRO A 121 22.84 15.37 13.46
CA PRO A 121 21.53 15.70 14.03
C PRO A 121 21.13 17.18 13.87
N GLU A 122 22.09 18.09 13.74
CA GLU A 122 21.77 19.51 13.54
C GLU A 122 21.22 19.79 12.14
N GLY A 123 21.65 19.03 11.12
CA GLY A 123 21.07 19.10 9.77
C GLY A 123 19.62 18.62 9.79
N GLU A 124 19.41 17.39 10.27
CA GLU A 124 18.09 16.76 10.39
C GLU A 124 17.09 17.59 11.21
N ARG A 125 17.59 18.34 12.19
CA ARG A 125 16.77 19.27 12.98
C ARG A 125 16.28 20.44 12.15
N GLU A 126 17.14 21.00 11.30
CA GLU A 126 16.76 22.11 10.43
C GLU A 126 15.78 21.64 9.34
N GLU A 127 15.89 20.40 8.87
CA GLU A 127 14.94 19.83 7.90
C GLU A 127 13.53 19.72 8.47
N ILE A 128 13.38 19.11 9.65
CA ILE A 128 12.06 19.02 10.30
C ILE A 128 11.53 20.41 10.69
N LYS A 129 12.40 21.35 11.05
CA LYS A 129 12.01 22.73 11.33
C LYS A 129 11.45 23.40 10.08
N ALA A 130 12.16 23.34 8.96
CA ALA A 130 11.72 23.89 7.68
C ALA A 130 10.40 23.25 7.21
N LEU A 131 10.23 21.94 7.40
CA LEU A 131 8.98 21.24 7.10
C LEU A 131 7.80 21.82 7.90
N TYR A 132 7.95 22.00 9.21
CA TYR A 132 6.86 22.54 10.05
C TYR A 132 6.64 24.04 9.81
N GLU A 133 7.67 24.81 9.47
CA GLU A 133 7.50 26.19 9.00
C GLU A 133 6.65 26.25 7.73
N SER A 134 6.81 25.29 6.81
CA SER A 134 5.99 25.19 5.60
C SER A 134 4.50 24.94 5.91
N TYR A 135 4.20 24.27 7.02
CA TYR A 135 2.84 24.11 7.54
C TYR A 135 2.31 25.35 8.29
N GLY A 136 3.13 26.40 8.42
CA GLY A 136 2.76 27.66 9.05
C GLY A 136 3.06 27.74 10.54
N PHE A 137 3.75 26.76 11.13
CA PHE A 137 4.21 26.84 12.52
C PHE A 137 5.35 27.87 12.64
N LYS A 138 5.32 28.70 13.69
CA LYS A 138 6.31 29.77 13.91
C LYS A 138 6.59 30.02 15.39
N GLY A 139 7.72 30.65 15.67
CA GLY A 139 8.10 31.14 17.00
C GLY A 139 8.22 30.01 18.03
N ASN A 140 7.84 30.29 19.27
CA ASN A 140 8.03 29.37 20.40
C ASN A 140 7.33 28.01 20.21
N VAL A 141 6.19 27.98 19.51
CA VAL A 141 5.43 26.74 19.28
C VAL A 141 6.21 25.79 18.37
N LEU A 142 6.84 26.30 17.32
CA LEU A 142 7.68 25.50 16.42
C LEU A 142 8.84 24.87 17.18
N GLU A 143 9.58 25.68 17.94
CA GLU A 143 10.72 25.19 18.73
C GLU A 143 10.30 24.14 19.77
N GLU A 144 9.14 24.30 20.41
CA GLU A 144 8.62 23.30 21.36
C GLU A 144 8.29 21.97 20.68
N ILE A 145 7.66 22.01 19.49
CA ILE A 145 7.35 20.81 18.70
C ILE A 145 8.64 20.09 18.31
N ILE A 146 9.60 20.80 17.72
CA ILE A 146 10.86 20.21 17.27
C ILE A 146 11.61 19.58 18.45
N ASN A 147 11.79 20.33 19.55
CA ASN A 147 12.46 19.81 20.75
C ASN A 147 11.79 18.54 21.30
N ARG A 148 10.45 18.45 21.21
CA ARG A 148 9.72 17.26 21.66
C ARG A 148 9.93 16.06 20.74
N ILE A 149 10.01 16.27 19.43
CA ILE A 149 10.22 15.21 18.45
C ILE A 149 11.64 14.64 18.57
N ILE A 150 12.66 15.50 18.60
CA ILE A 150 14.07 15.08 18.65
C ILE A 150 14.45 14.36 19.95
N THR A 151 13.68 14.55 21.04
CA THR A 151 13.91 13.87 22.33
C THR A 151 13.88 12.34 22.20
N ASN A 152 13.12 11.81 21.24
CA ASN A 152 13.03 10.36 21.00
C ASN A 152 13.40 10.05 19.55
N LYS A 153 14.61 9.49 19.36
CA LYS A 153 15.13 9.10 18.03
C LYS A 153 14.17 8.24 17.21
N ASN A 154 13.39 7.37 17.84
CA ASN A 154 12.42 6.53 17.11
C ASN A 154 11.22 7.35 16.60
N ILE A 155 10.80 8.37 17.35
CA ILE A 155 9.73 9.28 16.92
C ILE A 155 10.27 10.22 15.85
N TRP A 156 11.48 10.74 16.03
CA TRP A 156 12.14 11.59 15.04
C TRP A 156 12.27 10.88 13.69
N LEU A 157 12.90 9.70 13.68
CA LEU A 157 13.03 8.87 12.47
C LEU A 157 11.67 8.56 11.83
N LYS A 158 10.66 8.25 12.64
CA LYS A 158 9.31 8.03 12.13
C LYS A 158 8.73 9.27 11.45
N VAL A 159 8.93 10.45 12.03
CA VAL A 159 8.44 11.71 11.46
C VAL A 159 9.15 12.01 10.13
N MET A 160 10.47 11.81 10.05
CA MET A 160 11.22 12.00 8.81
C MET A 160 10.71 11.07 7.71
N MET A 161 10.64 9.76 7.99
CA MET A 161 10.12 8.77 7.04
C MET A 161 8.69 9.09 6.56
N GLU A 162 7.76 9.44 7.46
CA GLU A 162 6.34 9.62 7.11
C GLU A 162 6.00 11.01 6.55
N GLN A 163 6.64 12.07 7.04
CA GLN A 163 6.24 13.45 6.72
C GLN A 163 7.18 14.14 5.73
N GLU A 164 8.46 13.85 5.81
CA GLU A 164 9.49 14.46 4.96
C GLU A 164 9.65 13.61 3.68
N LEU A 165 9.98 12.32 3.82
CA LEU A 165 10.09 11.40 2.66
C LEU A 165 8.74 10.88 2.12
N LYS A 166 7.65 11.00 2.90
CA LYS A 166 6.31 10.48 2.56
C LYS A 166 6.30 8.98 2.26
N LEU A 167 7.16 8.23 2.94
CA LEU A 167 7.30 6.79 2.79
C LEU A 167 6.48 6.07 3.86
N GLU A 168 5.56 5.24 3.40
CA GLU A 168 4.83 4.34 4.28
C GLU A 168 5.58 3.02 4.43
N LYS A 169 5.48 2.43 5.62
CA LYS A 169 6.13 1.14 5.90
C LYS A 169 5.53 0.04 5.02
N VAL A 170 6.34 -0.50 4.12
CA VAL A 170 5.96 -1.63 3.26
C VAL A 170 6.45 -2.94 3.87
N ASN A 171 5.56 -3.93 3.98
CA ASN A 171 5.91 -5.24 4.48
C ASN A 171 6.19 -6.20 3.31
N ARG A 172 7.39 -6.78 3.26
CA ARG A 172 7.76 -7.80 2.25
C ARG A 172 6.76 -8.97 2.17
N ARG A 173 6.10 -9.31 3.28
CA ARG A 173 5.09 -10.40 3.32
C ARG A 173 3.86 -10.11 2.45
N GLU A 174 3.62 -8.85 2.10
CA GLU A 174 2.50 -8.44 1.25
C GLU A 174 2.78 -8.65 -0.24
N ALA A 175 4.03 -8.96 -0.62
CA ALA A 175 4.39 -9.22 -2.03
C ALA A 175 3.66 -10.43 -2.62
N ILE A 176 3.50 -11.51 -1.85
CA ILE A 176 2.78 -12.72 -2.32
C ILE A 176 1.27 -12.43 -2.49
N PRO A 177 0.55 -11.88 -1.49
CA PRO A 177 -0.84 -11.46 -1.68
C PRO A 177 -1.07 -10.53 -2.87
N ALA A 178 -0.19 -9.55 -3.10
CA ALA A 178 -0.27 -8.63 -4.23
C ALA A 178 -0.11 -9.39 -5.57
N ALA A 179 0.91 -10.23 -5.67
CA ALA A 179 1.17 -11.06 -6.86
C ALA A 179 -0.01 -11.96 -7.23
N VAL A 180 -0.59 -12.63 -6.22
CA VAL A 180 -1.77 -13.49 -6.42
C VAL A 180 -2.99 -12.66 -6.84
N THR A 181 -3.22 -11.52 -6.20
CA THR A 181 -4.37 -10.65 -6.50
C THR A 181 -4.29 -10.12 -7.94
N VAL A 182 -3.14 -9.55 -8.33
CA VAL A 182 -2.92 -9.01 -9.66
C VAL A 182 -2.98 -10.14 -10.71
N GLY A 183 -2.27 -11.25 -10.48
CA GLY A 183 -2.23 -12.38 -11.41
C GLY A 183 -3.59 -13.03 -11.64
N LEU A 184 -4.39 -13.24 -10.59
CA LEU A 184 -5.75 -13.77 -10.74
C LEU A 184 -6.68 -12.77 -11.44
N SER A 185 -6.53 -11.48 -11.15
CA SER A 185 -7.32 -10.45 -11.82
C SER A 185 -7.00 -10.39 -13.32
N ALA A 186 -5.72 -10.48 -13.68
CA ALA A 186 -5.28 -10.59 -15.07
C ALA A 186 -5.81 -11.86 -15.75
N LEU A 187 -5.78 -13.00 -15.05
CA LEU A 187 -6.32 -14.24 -15.56
C LEU A 187 -7.82 -14.11 -15.88
N VAL A 188 -8.61 -13.61 -14.92
CA VAL A 188 -10.06 -13.40 -15.11
C VAL A 188 -10.35 -12.39 -16.22
N GLY A 189 -9.62 -11.27 -16.26
CA GLY A 189 -9.76 -10.27 -17.33
C GLY A 189 -9.46 -10.84 -18.71
N SER A 190 -8.42 -11.67 -18.81
CA SER A 190 -7.98 -12.33 -20.05
C SER A 190 -8.97 -13.35 -20.62
N PHE A 191 -9.81 -13.94 -19.78
CA PHE A 191 -10.84 -14.88 -20.26
C PHE A 191 -12.00 -14.18 -20.96
N ILE A 192 -12.27 -12.90 -20.66
CA ILE A 192 -13.42 -12.18 -21.24
C ILE A 192 -13.34 -12.15 -22.79
N PRO A 193 -12.20 -11.78 -23.41
CA PRO A 193 -12.03 -11.84 -24.87
C PRO A 193 -12.13 -13.25 -25.49
N LEU A 194 -11.91 -14.32 -24.71
CA LEU A 194 -11.93 -15.70 -25.20
C LEU A 194 -13.34 -16.29 -25.31
N ILE A 195 -14.28 -15.80 -24.49
CA ILE A 195 -15.65 -16.35 -24.41
C ILE A 195 -16.33 -16.50 -25.78
N PRO A 196 -16.29 -15.51 -26.70
CA PRO A 196 -16.96 -15.64 -27.99
C PRO A 196 -16.42 -16.79 -28.83
N PHE A 197 -15.11 -17.03 -28.79
CA PHE A 197 -14.46 -18.08 -29.59
C PHE A 197 -14.66 -19.48 -29.00
N LEU A 198 -14.90 -19.59 -27.69
CA LEU A 198 -15.21 -20.87 -27.03
C LEU A 198 -16.64 -21.36 -27.31
N LEU A 199 -17.54 -20.45 -27.73
CA LEU A 199 -18.94 -20.74 -28.02
C LEU A 199 -19.22 -20.98 -29.52
N LEU A 200 -18.22 -20.77 -30.38
CA LEU A 200 -18.27 -20.96 -31.83
C LEU A 200 -17.76 -22.34 -32.25
#